data_AF-A0A023G4S7-F1
#
_entry.id   AF-A0A023G4S7-F1
#
_cell.length_a   1.000
_cell.length_b   1.000
_cell.length_c   1.000
_cell.angle_alpha   90.00
_cell.angle_beta   90.00
_cell.angle_gamma   90.00
#
_symmetry.space_group_name_H-M   'P 1'
#
loop_
_entity.id
_entity.type
_entity.pdbx_description
1 polymer ?
#
loop_
_entity_poly.entity_id
_entity_poly.type
_entity_poly.pdbx_seq_one_letter_code
_entity_poly.pdbx_strand_id
1 'polypeptide(L)'
;MFISLVRLAADPWSRRQSPIRVPKVPLSYRYPRVTVLVVTVTGTCLLFSRVIYDAFLVDFFEPNRPPKRELDIGMLLKQTMLRKEGEPPRNLEEALNEQEMIRKQKLLEKEQKEALAARL
;
A
#
# COMPACT_ATOMS: atom_id res chain seq x y z
N MET A 1 -59.02 16.79 -25.41
CA MET A 1 -57.69 16.23 -25.07
C MET A 1 -57.69 14.73 -24.69
N PHE A 2 -58.83 14.01 -24.69
CA PHE A 2 -58.85 12.58 -24.34
C PHE A 2 -58.78 11.62 -25.54
N ILE A 3 -59.07 12.08 -26.76
CA ILE A 3 -59.14 11.23 -27.96
C ILE A 3 -57.74 10.86 -28.50
N SER A 4 -56.72 11.70 -28.25
CA SER A 4 -55.35 11.44 -28.68
C SER A 4 -54.65 10.33 -27.89
N LEU A 5 -54.99 10.18 -26.60
CA LEU A 5 -54.45 9.11 -25.75
C LEU A 5 -55.03 7.73 -26.13
N VAL A 6 -56.30 7.68 -26.56
CA VAL A 6 -56.94 6.43 -27.01
C VAL A 6 -56.34 5.93 -28.32
N ARG A 7 -55.98 6.84 -29.25
CA ARG A 7 -55.29 6.45 -30.50
C ARG A 7 -53.85 6.00 -30.28
N LEU A 8 -53.16 6.49 -29.26
CA LEU A 8 -51.81 6.03 -28.90
C LEU A 8 -51.82 4.65 -28.23
N ALA A 9 -52.87 4.35 -27.45
CA ALA A 9 -53.06 3.02 -26.82
C ALA A 9 -53.57 1.95 -27.78
N ALA A 10 -54.14 2.36 -28.93
CA ALA A 10 -54.63 1.47 -29.99
C ALA A 10 -53.57 1.18 -31.06
N ASP A 11 -52.31 1.55 -30.84
CA ASP A 11 -51.23 1.29 -31.77
C ASP A 11 -50.89 -0.22 -31.80
N PRO A 12 -51.26 -0.96 -32.86
CA PRO A 12 -51.16 -2.43 -32.88
C PRO A 12 -49.71 -2.92 -32.93
N TRP A 13 -48.76 -2.02 -33.16
CA TRP A 13 -47.32 -2.30 -33.16
C TRP A 13 -46.74 -2.47 -31.75
N SER A 14 -47.28 -1.78 -30.73
CA SER A 14 -46.83 -1.91 -29.34
C SER A 14 -47.16 -3.27 -28.73
N ARG A 15 -48.22 -3.93 -29.21
CA ARG A 15 -48.77 -5.17 -28.63
C ARG A 15 -48.04 -6.44 -29.06
N ARG A 16 -47.17 -6.36 -30.08
CA ARG A 16 -46.43 -7.51 -30.64
C ARG A 16 -45.08 -7.76 -29.99
N GLN A 17 -44.54 -6.78 -29.27
CA GLN A 17 -43.27 -6.94 -28.56
C GLN A 17 -43.57 -7.16 -27.09
N SER A 18 -43.71 -8.43 -26.70
CA SER A 18 -43.47 -8.75 -25.29
C SER A 18 -42.03 -8.31 -24.98
N PRO A 19 -41.80 -7.53 -23.91
CA PRO A 19 -40.42 -7.18 -23.56
C PRO A 19 -39.68 -8.47 -23.28
N ILE A 20 -38.74 -8.82 -24.15
CA ILE A 20 -37.85 -9.96 -23.96
C ILE A 20 -37.16 -9.69 -22.63
N ARG A 21 -37.50 -10.49 -21.61
CA ARG A 21 -36.82 -10.43 -20.31
C ARG A 21 -35.40 -10.94 -20.53
N VAL A 22 -34.51 -10.03 -20.93
CA VAL A 22 -33.08 -10.32 -20.98
C VAL A 22 -32.67 -10.59 -19.53
N PRO A 23 -32.23 -11.80 -19.17
CA PRO A 23 -31.75 -12.05 -17.82
C PRO A 23 -30.59 -11.09 -17.57
N LYS A 24 -30.73 -10.23 -16.56
CA LYS A 24 -29.64 -9.35 -16.12
C LYS A 24 -28.57 -10.24 -15.52
N VAL A 25 -27.66 -10.70 -16.37
CA VAL A 25 -26.54 -11.53 -15.95
C VAL A 25 -25.64 -10.69 -15.05
N PRO A 26 -25.34 -11.13 -13.82
CA PRO A 26 -24.46 -10.38 -12.93
C PRO A 26 -23.06 -10.26 -13.53
N LEU A 27 -22.36 -9.16 -13.23
CA LEU A 27 -21.03 -8.88 -13.78
C LEU A 27 -20.02 -10.01 -13.50
N SER A 28 -20.18 -10.71 -12.37
CA SER A 28 -19.39 -11.88 -11.99
C SER A 28 -19.52 -13.06 -12.95
N TYR A 29 -20.66 -13.22 -13.60
CA TYR A 29 -20.85 -14.25 -14.61
C TYR A 29 -20.27 -13.84 -15.96
N ARG A 30 -20.27 -12.53 -16.26
CA ARG A 30 -19.70 -11.99 -17.50
C ARG A 30 -18.16 -11.96 -17.45
N TYR A 31 -17.58 -11.71 -16.29
CA TYR A 31 -16.12 -11.62 -16.10
C TYR A 31 -15.63 -12.41 -14.88
N PRO A 32 -15.77 -13.75 -14.89
CA PRO A 32 -15.49 -14.56 -13.72
C PRO A 32 -14.05 -14.42 -13.22
N ARG A 33 -13.08 -14.34 -14.13
CA ARG A 33 -11.66 -14.17 -13.80
C ARG A 33 -11.39 -12.82 -13.12
N VAL A 34 -11.97 -11.75 -13.63
CA VAL A 34 -11.78 -10.40 -13.08
C VAL A 34 -12.44 -10.30 -11.71
N THR A 35 -13.64 -10.85 -11.54
CA THR A 35 -14.29 -10.83 -10.23
C THR A 35 -13.54 -11.65 -9.19
N VAL A 36 -12.94 -12.79 -9.56
CA VAL A 36 -12.09 -13.55 -8.64
C VAL A 36 -10.87 -12.72 -8.24
N LEU A 37 -10.17 -12.10 -9.21
CA LEU A 37 -9.02 -11.26 -8.91
C LEU A 37 -9.37 -10.07 -8.01
N VAL A 38 -10.46 -9.38 -8.28
CA VAL A 38 -10.90 -8.25 -7.45
C VAL A 38 -11.24 -8.73 -6.05
N VAL A 39 -11.99 -9.83 -5.89
CA VAL A 39 -12.34 -10.37 -4.58
C VAL A 39 -11.10 -10.83 -3.81
N THR A 40 -10.16 -11.51 -4.45
CA THR A 40 -8.94 -11.97 -3.77
C THR A 40 -8.04 -10.80 -3.38
N VAL A 41 -7.81 -9.83 -4.27
CA VAL A 41 -6.99 -8.66 -3.97
C VAL A 41 -7.63 -7.80 -2.89
N THR A 42 -8.93 -7.56 -2.96
CA THR A 42 -9.63 -6.75 -1.95
C THR A 42 -9.65 -7.50 -0.61
N GLY A 43 -9.88 -8.81 -0.63
CA GLY A 43 -9.85 -9.66 0.55
C GLY A 43 -8.48 -9.69 1.22
N THR A 44 -7.40 -9.87 0.46
CA THR A 44 -6.04 -9.83 1.01
C THR A 44 -5.66 -8.44 1.49
N CYS A 45 -6.04 -7.37 0.77
CA CYS A 45 -5.79 -6.00 1.24
C CYS A 45 -6.49 -5.71 2.57
N LEU A 46 -7.70 -6.22 2.78
CA LEU A 46 -8.42 -6.05 4.05
C LEU A 46 -7.76 -6.86 5.18
N LEU A 47 -7.42 -8.13 4.93
CA LEU A 47 -6.77 -8.99 5.91
C LEU A 47 -5.39 -8.47 6.34
N PHE A 48 -4.62 -7.96 5.37
CA PHE A 48 -3.29 -7.38 5.60
C PHE A 48 -3.32 -5.86 5.76
N SER A 49 -4.49 -5.26 5.96
CA SER A 49 -4.65 -3.79 6.04
C SER A 49 -3.73 -3.16 7.06
N ARG A 50 -3.58 -3.79 8.24
CA ARG A 50 -2.68 -3.31 9.29
C ARG A 50 -1.21 -3.41 8.90
N VAL A 51 -0.80 -4.49 8.24
CA VAL A 51 0.58 -4.67 7.76
C VAL A 51 0.90 -3.67 6.66
N ILE A 52 -0.02 -3.49 5.70
CA ILE A 52 0.10 -2.50 4.63
C ILE A 52 0.16 -1.09 5.23
N TYR A 53 -0.64 -0.82 6.26
CA TYR A 53 -0.61 0.46 6.95
C TYR A 53 0.75 0.70 7.62
N ASP A 54 1.19 -0.23 8.46
CA ASP A 54 2.43 -0.11 9.22
C ASP A 54 3.70 -0.06 8.36
N ALA A 55 3.69 -0.68 7.17
CA ALA A 55 4.83 -0.77 6.28
C ALA A 55 4.89 0.33 5.20
N PHE A 56 3.74 0.80 4.69
CA PHE A 56 3.70 1.72 3.55
C PHE A 56 2.96 3.03 3.83
N LEU A 57 1.87 3.00 4.60
CA LEU A 57 1.02 4.18 4.80
C LEU A 57 1.43 5.00 6.02
N VAL A 58 2.11 4.41 7.00
CA VAL A 58 2.58 5.13 8.20
C VAL A 58 3.51 6.28 7.83
N ASP A 59 4.44 6.08 6.90
CA ASP A 59 5.37 7.15 6.49
C ASP A 59 4.66 8.30 5.74
N PHE A 60 3.50 8.01 5.12
CA PHE A 60 2.71 9.02 4.42
C PHE A 60 1.80 9.81 5.37
N PHE A 61 1.20 9.15 6.37
CA PHE A 61 0.26 9.77 7.30
C PHE A 61 0.92 10.37 8.55
N GLU A 62 2.09 9.88 8.96
CA GLU A 62 2.81 10.35 10.17
C GLU A 62 4.25 10.81 9.83
N PRO A 63 4.43 11.89 9.06
CA PRO A 63 5.75 12.35 8.62
C PRO A 63 6.66 12.85 9.76
N ASN A 64 6.11 13.14 10.94
CA ASN A 64 6.86 13.62 12.12
C ASN A 64 7.11 12.53 13.17
N ARG A 65 6.89 11.25 12.83
CA ARG A 65 7.15 10.17 13.78
C ARG A 65 8.66 10.08 14.07
N PRO A 66 9.07 9.93 15.35
CA PRO A 66 10.47 9.63 15.64
C PRO A 66 10.84 8.34 14.90
N PRO A 67 12.00 8.30 14.22
CA PRO A 67 12.40 7.13 13.45
C PRO A 67 12.32 5.93 14.37
N LYS A 68 11.55 4.90 13.97
CA LYS A 68 11.47 3.66 14.74
C LYS A 68 12.91 3.20 14.97
N ARG A 69 13.22 2.77 16.21
CA ARG A 69 14.48 2.12 16.57
C ARG A 69 14.55 0.76 15.88
N GLU A 70 14.63 0.78 14.57
CA GLU A 70 14.75 -0.41 13.76
C GLU A 70 16.22 -0.78 13.69
N LEU A 71 16.45 -2.02 14.07
CA LEU A 71 17.73 -2.69 14.01
C LEU A 71 17.99 -2.96 12.53
N ASP A 72 18.95 -2.24 11.95
CA ASP A 72 19.29 -2.43 10.55
C ASP A 72 20.14 -3.70 10.45
N ILE A 73 19.52 -4.77 9.92
CA ILE A 73 20.13 -6.08 9.75
C ILE A 73 21.34 -5.99 8.82
N GLY A 74 21.32 -5.09 7.83
CA GLY A 74 22.45 -4.86 6.94
C GLY A 74 23.64 -4.23 7.64
N MET A 75 23.40 -3.28 8.55
CA MET A 75 24.44 -2.72 9.41
C MET A 75 24.99 -3.75 10.40
N LEU A 76 24.12 -4.56 11.00
CA LEU A 76 24.55 -5.66 11.88
C LEU A 76 25.48 -6.61 11.14
N LEU A 77 25.10 -7.04 9.94
CA LEU A 77 25.92 -7.96 9.14
C LEU A 77 27.31 -7.39 8.86
N LYS A 78 27.39 -6.10 8.52
CA LYS A 78 28.68 -5.40 8.33
C LYS A 78 29.49 -5.35 9.63
N GLN A 79 28.86 -5.06 10.75
CA GLN A 79 29.52 -5.06 12.07
C GLN A 79 30.02 -6.46 12.44
N THR A 80 29.23 -7.50 12.19
CA THR A 80 29.63 -8.89 12.46
C THR A 80 30.74 -9.38 11.53
N MET A 81 30.78 -8.91 10.28
CA MET A 81 31.85 -9.25 9.32
C MET A 81 33.18 -8.55 9.63
N LEU A 82 33.14 -7.34 10.17
CA LEU A 82 34.33 -6.57 10.57
C LEU A 82 34.83 -6.95 11.97
N ARG A 83 34.22 -7.96 12.58
CA ARG A 83 34.52 -8.38 13.93
C ARG A 83 35.82 -9.15 13.98
N LYS A 84 36.67 -8.85 14.97
CA LYS A 84 37.88 -9.63 15.22
C LYS A 84 37.50 -11.02 15.74
N GLU A 85 38.16 -12.05 15.23
CA GLU A 85 37.95 -13.43 15.66
C GLU A 85 38.20 -13.55 17.17
N GLY A 86 37.18 -13.97 17.93
CA GLY A 86 37.28 -14.22 19.38
C GLY A 86 36.39 -13.35 20.28
N GLU A 87 35.70 -12.33 19.77
CA GLU A 87 34.80 -11.53 20.60
C GLU A 87 33.40 -12.20 20.80
N PRO A 88 32.77 -12.10 21.99
CA PRO A 88 31.48 -12.74 22.30
C PRO A 88 30.27 -11.94 21.75
N PRO A 89 29.29 -12.55 21.08
CA PRO A 89 28.19 -11.84 20.39
C PRO A 89 27.61 -10.69 21.23
N ARG A 90 27.61 -9.48 20.66
CA ARG A 90 27.13 -8.27 21.36
C ARG A 90 25.65 -8.39 21.69
N ASN A 91 25.26 -7.80 22.81
CA ASN A 91 23.86 -7.70 23.17
C ASN A 91 23.11 -6.84 22.14
N LEU A 92 21.83 -7.15 21.92
CA LEU A 92 21.01 -6.44 20.93
C LEU A 92 20.89 -4.93 21.25
N GLU A 93 20.84 -4.58 22.53
CA GLU A 93 20.79 -3.18 22.99
C GLU A 93 22.08 -2.41 22.69
N GLU A 94 23.23 -3.07 22.87
CA GLU A 94 24.54 -2.49 22.54
C GLU A 94 24.66 -2.27 21.04
N ALA A 95 24.25 -3.26 20.24
CA ALA A 95 24.27 -3.15 18.78
C ALA A 95 23.34 -2.03 18.28
N LEU A 96 22.16 -1.86 18.89
CA LEU A 96 21.25 -0.75 18.60
C LEU A 96 21.90 0.60 18.89
N ASN A 97 22.50 0.75 20.07
CA ASN A 97 23.15 2.01 20.46
C ASN A 97 24.30 2.37 19.52
N GLU A 98 25.11 1.40 19.10
CA GLU A 98 26.17 1.63 18.13
C GLU A 98 25.64 2.06 16.77
N GLN A 99 24.56 1.42 16.29
CA GLN A 99 23.92 1.84 15.05
C GLN A 99 23.35 3.25 15.13
N GLU A 100 22.77 3.65 16.27
CA GLU A 100 22.31 5.02 16.48
C GLU A 100 23.45 6.04 16.45
N MET A 101 24.58 5.71 17.09
CA MET A 101 25.76 6.57 17.08
C MET A 101 26.31 6.76 15.66
N ILE A 102 26.38 5.68 14.87
CA ILE A 102 26.81 5.73 13.47
C ILE A 102 25.86 6.59 12.63
N ARG A 103 24.55 6.49 12.83
CA ARG A 103 23.56 7.32 12.12
C ARG A 103 23.74 8.80 12.46
N LYS A 104 23.89 9.15 13.75
CA LYS A 104 24.11 10.53 14.19
C LYS A 104 25.38 11.12 13.60
N GLN A 105 26.48 10.36 13.59
CA GLN A 105 27.74 10.80 12.97
C GLN A 105 27.58 11.06 11.46
N LYS A 106 26.90 10.17 10.73
CA LYS A 106 26.64 10.37 9.30
C LYS A 106 25.78 11.59 9.00
N LEU A 107 24.80 11.89 9.85
CA LEU A 107 23.97 13.09 9.70
C LEU A 107 24.81 14.35 9.86
N LEU A 108 25.65 14.41 10.90
CA LEU A 108 26.56 15.54 11.11
C LEU A 108 27.55 15.72 9.95
N GLU A 109 28.14 14.63 9.44
CA GLU A 109 29.01 14.70 8.27
C GLU A 109 28.29 15.20 7.01
N LYS A 110 27.02 14.82 6.84
CA LYS A 110 26.20 15.27 5.71
C LYS A 110 25.90 16.76 5.82
N GLU A 111 25.49 17.23 6.98
CA GLU A 111 25.25 18.66 7.26
C GLU A 111 26.52 19.48 7.04
N GLN A 112 27.68 18.99 7.49
CA GLN A 112 28.96 19.67 7.25
C GLN A 112 29.31 19.72 5.76
N LYS A 113 29.12 18.64 5.01
CA LYS A 113 29.37 18.61 3.56
C LYS A 113 28.44 19.53 2.80
N GLU A 114 27.16 19.58 3.17
CA GLU A 114 26.19 20.51 2.57
C GLU A 114 26.53 21.96 2.90
N ALA A 115 26.94 22.27 4.13
CA ALA A 115 27.39 23.60 4.52
C ALA A 115 28.68 24.03 3.81
N LEU A 116 29.60 23.10 3.54
CA LEU A 116 30.80 23.37 2.76
C LEU A 116 30.49 23.54 1.27
N ALA A 117 29.60 22.72 0.71
CA ALA A 117 29.18 22.82 -0.69
C ALA A 117 28.38 24.11 -0.97
N ALA A 118 27.58 24.58 -0.02
CA ALA A 118 26.84 25.85 -0.14
C ALA A 118 27.74 27.10 -0.05
N ARG A 119 29.01 26.94 0.37
CA ARG A 119 29.99 28.03 0.46
C ARG A 119 30.91 28.12 -0.78
N LEU A 120 30.82 27.17 -1.70
CA LEU A 120 31.51 27.17 -3.01
C LEU A 120 30.58 27.70 -4.10
#